data_AF-A0A1A8TJB2-F1
#
_entry.id   AF-A0A1A8TJB2-F1
#
_cell.length_a   1.000
_cell.length_b   1.000
_cell.length_c   1.000
_cell.angle_alpha   90.00
_cell.angle_beta   90.00
_cell.angle_gamma   90.00
#
_symmetry.space_group_name_H-M   'P 1'
#
loop_
_entity.id
_entity.type
_entity.pdbx_description
1 polymer ?
#
loop_
_entity_poly.entity_id
_entity_poly.type
_entity_poly.pdbx_seq_one_letter_code
_entity_poly.pdbx_strand_id
1 'polypeptide(L)'
;MKKIYTAKQMMWGSFLGGPVAAIYFLTTGFDAIGRRDFAKRSLLIGIAAMFALIFLSPYIPDSVPSATFSILFAAPVAVLSKDYFLTKMQIEKSTEFYLQSTWKVFGIIILSVFLYVIISIVCFYFFESIGLINIE
;
A
#
# COMPACT_ATOMS: atom_id res chain seq x y z
N MET A 1 23.88 -1.50 -9.06
CA MET A 1 22.96 -2.46 -8.42
C MET A 1 21.84 -1.71 -7.71
N LYS A 2 20.57 -2.05 -7.94
CA LYS A 2 19.39 -1.34 -7.39
C LYS A 2 18.94 -2.04 -6.10
N LYS A 3 18.64 -1.26 -5.04
CA LYS A 3 18.08 -1.83 -3.79
C LYS A 3 16.58 -2.08 -3.97
N ILE A 4 16.12 -3.29 -3.68
CA ILE A 4 14.73 -3.70 -3.87
C ILE A 4 14.16 -4.37 -2.63
N TYR A 5 12.85 -4.24 -2.47
CA TYR A 5 12.11 -4.91 -1.40
C TYR A 5 11.83 -6.36 -1.81
N THR A 6 11.92 -7.28 -0.86
CA THR A 6 11.45 -8.65 -1.06
C THR A 6 9.93 -8.69 -1.12
N ALA A 7 9.37 -9.70 -1.82
CA ALA A 7 7.92 -9.96 -1.81
C ALA A 7 7.33 -9.98 -0.38
N LYS A 8 8.02 -10.61 0.58
CA LYS A 8 7.59 -10.66 1.99
C LYS A 8 7.60 -9.29 2.66
N GLN A 9 8.63 -8.47 2.44
CA GLN A 9 8.69 -7.11 3.00
C GLN A 9 7.56 -6.24 2.46
N MET A 10 7.26 -6.35 1.16
CA MET A 10 6.17 -5.62 0.52
C MET A 10 4.82 -6.05 1.10
N MET A 11 4.57 -7.35 1.21
CA MET A 11 3.33 -7.90 1.76
C MET A 11 3.09 -7.47 3.21
N TRP A 12 4.06 -7.70 4.10
CA TRP A 12 3.93 -7.32 5.51
C TRP A 12 3.90 -5.80 5.70
N GLY A 13 4.68 -5.07 4.92
CA GLY A 13 4.66 -3.61 4.94
C GLY A 13 3.30 -3.05 4.52
N SER A 14 2.64 -3.67 3.56
CA SER A 14 1.31 -3.27 3.10
C SER A 14 0.20 -3.66 4.08
N PHE A 15 0.30 -4.85 4.68
CA PHE A 15 -0.66 -5.30 5.70
C PHE A 15 -0.68 -4.39 6.93
N LEU A 16 0.51 -3.98 7.40
CA LEU A 16 0.66 -3.12 8.57
C LEU A 16 0.50 -1.62 8.25
N GLY A 17 0.96 -1.19 7.07
CA GLY A 17 0.97 0.21 6.66
C GLY A 17 -0.27 0.66 5.88
N GLY A 18 -1.18 -0.27 5.58
CA GLY A 18 -2.45 0.01 4.91
C GLY A 18 -2.31 0.43 3.43
N PRO A 19 -3.31 1.14 2.88
CA PRO A 19 -3.39 1.44 1.45
C PRO A 19 -2.21 2.24 0.93
N VAL A 20 -1.75 3.25 1.69
CA VAL A 20 -0.61 4.09 1.28
C VAL A 20 0.66 3.26 1.14
N ALA A 21 0.91 2.34 2.08
CA ALA A 21 2.06 1.45 1.99
C ALA A 21 1.92 0.48 0.81
N ALA A 22 0.74 -0.08 0.56
CA ALA A 22 0.48 -0.96 -0.57
C ALA A 22 0.75 -0.27 -1.92
N ILE A 23 0.25 0.95 -2.09
CA ILE A 23 0.51 1.80 -3.26
C ILE A 23 2.01 2.02 -3.42
N TYR A 24 2.70 2.42 -2.34
CA TYR A 24 4.13 2.69 -2.36
C TYR A 24 4.93 1.45 -2.77
N PHE A 25 4.70 0.30 -2.13
CA PHE A 25 5.46 -0.91 -2.38
C PHE A 25 5.25 -1.44 -3.79
N LEU A 26 4.01 -1.47 -4.29
CA LEU A 26 3.76 -1.92 -5.67
C LEU A 26 4.38 -0.96 -6.69
N THR A 27 4.17 0.35 -6.52
CA THR A 27 4.68 1.36 -7.47
C THR A 27 6.21 1.33 -7.52
N THR A 28 6.87 1.36 -6.36
CA THR A 28 8.34 1.33 -6.29
C THR A 28 8.92 -0.02 -6.68
N GLY A 29 8.22 -1.12 -6.36
CA GLY A 29 8.60 -2.46 -6.77
C GLY A 29 8.60 -2.62 -8.29
N PHE A 30 7.51 -2.24 -8.96
CA PHE A 30 7.41 -2.35 -10.41
C PHE A 30 8.41 -1.44 -11.13
N ASP A 31 8.63 -0.22 -10.64
CA ASP A 31 9.69 0.64 -11.18
C ASP A 31 11.09 0.06 -10.93
N ALA A 32 11.30 -0.64 -9.81
CA ALA A 32 12.57 -1.28 -9.50
C ALA A 32 12.97 -2.36 -10.51
N ILE A 33 12.00 -3.12 -11.02
CA ILE A 33 12.21 -4.18 -12.01
C ILE A 33 12.01 -3.71 -13.47
N GLY A 34 11.98 -2.39 -13.70
CA GLY A 34 11.86 -1.81 -15.05
C GLY A 34 10.46 -1.86 -15.66
N ARG A 35 9.44 -2.30 -14.91
CA ARG A 35 8.03 -2.40 -15.35
C ARG A 35 7.28 -1.08 -15.10
N ARG A 36 7.72 0.01 -15.74
CA ARG A 36 7.17 1.36 -15.50
C ARG A 36 5.67 1.50 -15.76
N ASP A 37 5.13 0.78 -16.74
CA ASP A 37 3.69 0.81 -17.02
C ASP A 37 2.88 0.22 -15.87
N PHE A 38 3.36 -0.87 -15.28
CA PHE A 38 2.74 -1.47 -14.10
C PHE A 38 2.86 -0.54 -12.89
N ALA A 39 4.00 0.14 -12.71
CA ALA A 39 4.17 1.11 -11.62
C ALA A 39 3.13 2.24 -11.71
N LYS A 40 2.94 2.84 -12.89
CA LYS A 40 1.94 3.90 -13.11
C LYS A 40 0.51 3.40 -12.87
N ARG A 41 0.20 2.20 -13.37
CA ARG A 41 -1.13 1.58 -13.17
C ARG A 41 -1.39 1.30 -11.70
N SER A 42 -0.43 0.71 -10.98
CA SER A 42 -0.54 0.46 -9.53
C SER A 42 -0.74 1.74 -8.74
N LEU A 43 -0.05 2.82 -9.10
CA LEU A 43 -0.24 4.12 -8.47
C LEU A 43 -1.66 4.64 -8.67
N LEU A 44 -2.13 4.70 -9.92
CA LEU A 44 -3.45 5.22 -10.26
C LEU A 44 -4.58 4.38 -9.65
N ILE A 45 -4.54 3.06 -9.85
CA ILE A 45 -5.55 2.13 -9.33
C ILE A 45 -5.56 2.18 -7.80
N GLY A 46 -4.38 2.17 -7.18
CA GLY A 46 -4.28 2.17 -5.74
C GLY A 46 -4.76 3.48 -5.10
N ILE A 47 -4.45 4.63 -5.68
CA ILE A 47 -5.00 5.93 -5.25
C ILE A 47 -6.53 5.92 -5.37
N ALA A 48 -7.06 5.49 -6.53
CA ALA A 48 -8.51 5.42 -6.73
C ALA A 48 -9.18 4.48 -5.72
N ALA A 49 -8.61 3.30 -5.47
CA ALA A 49 -9.12 2.34 -4.49
C ALA A 49 -9.06 2.89 -3.05
N MET A 50 -8.01 3.63 -2.69
CA MET A 50 -7.89 4.28 -1.39
C MET A 50 -8.99 5.33 -1.18
N PHE A 51 -9.20 6.22 -2.15
CA PHE A 51 -10.27 7.23 -2.06
C PHE A 51 -11.66 6.60 -2.09
N ALA A 52 -11.87 5.56 -2.90
CA ALA A 52 -13.11 4.80 -2.89
C ALA A 52 -13.39 4.19 -1.52
N LEU A 53 -12.37 3.63 -0.85
CA LEU A 53 -12.55 3.11 0.50
C LEU A 53 -12.87 4.21 1.52
N ILE A 54 -12.14 5.33 1.49
CA ILE A 54 -12.41 6.46 2.40
C ILE A 54 -13.85 6.96 2.21
N PHE A 55 -14.29 7.10 0.96
CA PHE A 55 -15.65 7.51 0.64
C PHE A 55 -16.71 6.50 1.10
N LEU A 56 -16.43 5.20 0.96
CA LEU A 56 -17.36 4.14 1.38
C LEU A 56 -17.34 3.92 2.89
N SER A 57 -16.27 4.28 3.59
CA SER A 57 -16.06 4.02 5.03
C SER A 57 -17.25 4.40 5.93
N PRO A 58 -17.94 5.54 5.75
CA PRO A 58 -19.08 5.92 6.59
C PRO A 58 -20.32 5.02 6.41
N TYR A 59 -20.39 4.28 5.31
CA TYR A 59 -21.49 3.38 4.99
C TYR A 59 -21.20 1.91 5.38
N ILE A 60 -20.01 1.63 5.90
CA ILE A 60 -19.61 0.27 6.30
C ILE A 60 -20.11 0.02 7.72
N PRO A 61 -20.85 -1.08 7.97
CA PRO A 61 -21.31 -1.42 9.31
C PRO A 61 -20.14 -1.68 10.28
N ASP A 62 -20.30 -1.27 11.53
CA ASP A 62 -19.31 -1.48 12.61
C ASP A 62 -19.01 -2.96 12.90
N SER A 63 -19.90 -3.87 12.46
CA SER A 63 -19.68 -5.32 12.58
C SER A 63 -18.54 -5.84 11.68
N VAL A 64 -18.11 -5.06 10.69
CA VAL A 64 -17.03 -5.46 9.78
C VAL A 64 -15.68 -5.38 10.51
N PRO A 65 -14.93 -6.48 10.64
CA PRO A 65 -13.64 -6.46 11.31
C PRO A 65 -12.66 -5.54 10.60
N SER A 66 -11.94 -4.70 11.36
CA SER A 66 -10.93 -3.78 10.82
C SER A 66 -9.83 -4.50 10.00
N ALA A 67 -9.50 -5.74 10.37
CA ALA A 67 -8.57 -6.59 9.63
C ALA A 67 -8.98 -6.82 8.17
N THR A 68 -10.29 -6.74 7.84
CA THR A 68 -10.81 -6.86 6.47
C THR A 68 -10.16 -5.84 5.55
N PHE A 69 -10.01 -4.59 6.02
CA PHE A 69 -9.38 -3.52 5.24
C PHE A 69 -7.89 -3.73 5.04
N SER A 70 -7.18 -4.19 6.07
CA SER A 70 -5.76 -4.55 5.96
C SER A 70 -5.54 -5.67 4.95
N ILE A 71 -6.42 -6.69 4.95
CA ILE A 71 -6.36 -7.79 3.98
C ILE A 71 -6.69 -7.30 2.57
N LEU A 72 -7.68 -6.42 2.41
CA LEU A 72 -8.08 -5.87 1.11
C LEU A 72 -6.91 -5.24 0.35
N PHE A 73 -6.02 -4.51 1.04
CA PHE A 73 -4.84 -3.91 0.41
C PHE A 73 -3.60 -4.81 0.42
N ALA A 74 -3.48 -5.73 1.37
CA ALA A 74 -2.37 -6.68 1.40
C ALA A 74 -2.51 -7.78 0.34
N ALA A 75 -3.74 -8.20 0.02
CA ALA A 75 -3.99 -9.31 -0.91
C ALA A 75 -3.47 -9.04 -2.34
N PRO A 76 -3.74 -7.88 -2.98
CA PRO A 76 -3.15 -7.55 -4.27
C PRO A 76 -1.62 -7.58 -4.25
N VAL A 77 -1.02 -7.09 -3.16
CA VAL A 77 0.43 -7.12 -2.98
C VAL A 77 0.93 -8.55 -2.86
N ALA A 78 0.25 -9.40 -2.09
CA ALA A 78 0.59 -10.81 -1.92
C ALA A 78 0.49 -11.60 -3.24
N VAL A 79 -0.53 -11.35 -4.06
CA VAL A 79 -0.72 -12.00 -5.36
C VAL A 79 0.36 -11.52 -6.34
N LEU A 80 0.46 -10.21 -6.55
CA LEU A 80 1.41 -9.64 -7.51
C LEU A 80 2.87 -9.90 -7.12
N SER A 81 3.17 -9.98 -5.83
CA SER A 81 4.53 -10.24 -5.37
C SER A 81 5.02 -11.66 -5.55
N LYS A 82 4.13 -12.63 -5.68
CA LYS A 82 4.51 -14.00 -6.05
C LYS A 82 4.92 -14.09 -7.52
N ASP A 83 4.23 -13.34 -8.39
CA ASP A 83 4.40 -13.46 -9.84
C ASP A 83 5.49 -12.53 -10.39
N TYR A 84 5.66 -11.34 -9.80
CA TYR A 84 6.51 -10.28 -10.35
C TYR A 84 7.73 -9.92 -9.51
N PHE A 85 7.74 -10.20 -8.20
CA PHE A 85 8.80 -9.73 -7.30
C PHE A 85 9.72 -10.85 -6.81
N LEU A 86 10.99 -10.50 -6.65
CA LEU A 86 12.03 -11.45 -6.27
C LEU A 86 11.92 -11.81 -4.77
N THR A 87 12.13 -13.10 -4.49
CA THR A 87 12.32 -13.60 -3.13
C THR A 87 13.71 -13.23 -2.61
N LYS A 88 13.90 -13.26 -1.28
CA LYS A 88 15.19 -12.99 -0.66
C LYS A 88 16.34 -13.81 -1.27
N MET A 89 16.13 -15.11 -1.48
CA MET A 89 17.13 -16.00 -2.07
C MET A 89 17.48 -15.62 -3.52
N GLN A 90 16.49 -15.19 -4.31
CA GLN A 90 16.72 -14.76 -5.69
C GLN A 90 17.49 -13.44 -5.74
N ILE A 91 17.24 -12.52 -4.80
CA ILE A 91 17.98 -11.25 -4.70
C ILE A 91 19.43 -11.50 -4.32
N GLU A 92 19.67 -12.32 -3.30
CA GLU A 92 21.03 -12.65 -2.83
C GLU A 92 21.88 -13.36 -3.89
N LYS A 93 21.24 -14.12 -4.80
CA LYS A 93 21.91 -14.76 -5.94
C LYS A 93 22.05 -13.86 -7.17
N SER A 94 21.36 -12.72 -7.20
CA SER A 94 21.40 -11.81 -8.35
C SER A 94 22.64 -10.91 -8.27
N THR A 95 23.26 -10.64 -9.41
CA THR A 95 24.34 -9.65 -9.54
C THR A 95 23.82 -8.23 -9.72
N GLU A 96 22.50 -8.05 -9.88
CA GLU A 96 21.87 -6.77 -10.23
C GLU A 96 21.20 -6.07 -9.04
N PHE A 97 20.75 -6.83 -8.04
CA PHE A 97 19.91 -6.32 -6.95
C PHE A 97 20.51 -6.54 -5.56
N TYR A 98 20.21 -5.62 -4.65
CA TYR A 98 20.47 -5.76 -3.22
C TYR A 98 19.18 -5.70 -2.41
N LEU A 99 19.17 -6.41 -1.30
CA LEU A 99 18.04 -6.41 -0.38
C LEU A 99 17.96 -5.07 0.37
N GLN A 100 16.75 -4.49 0.40
CA GLN A 100 16.50 -3.25 1.13
C GLN A 100 16.34 -3.51 2.64
N SER A 101 16.82 -2.56 3.46
CA SER A 101 16.76 -2.67 4.91
C SER A 101 15.33 -2.78 5.46
N THR A 102 15.10 -3.73 6.38
CA THR A 102 13.83 -3.88 7.11
C THR A 102 13.52 -2.67 7.99
N TRP A 103 14.53 -1.95 8.50
CA TRP A 103 14.30 -0.68 9.21
C TRP A 103 13.65 0.38 8.33
N LYS A 104 14.01 0.40 7.04
CA LYS A 104 13.36 1.29 6.08
C LYS A 104 11.90 0.91 5.86
N VAL A 105 11.60 -0.40 5.80
CA VAL A 105 10.21 -0.90 5.71
C VAL A 105 9.41 -0.45 6.92
N PHE A 106 9.97 -0.58 8.13
CA PHE A 106 9.33 -0.13 9.37
C PHE A 106 9.04 1.38 9.35
N GLY A 107 10.00 2.20 8.94
CA GLY A 107 9.78 3.64 8.78
C GLY A 107 8.70 3.99 7.77
N ILE A 108 8.64 3.26 6.64
CA ILE A 108 7.59 3.44 5.63
C ILE A 108 6.21 3.06 6.18
N ILE A 109 6.10 1.99 6.96
CA ILE A 109 4.84 1.60 7.61
C ILE A 109 4.32 2.74 8.47
N ILE A 110 5.15 3.25 9.39
CA ILE A 110 4.78 4.34 10.28
C ILE A 110 4.33 5.57 9.47
N LEU A 111 5.15 5.99 8.50
CA LEU A 111 4.83 7.15 7.68
C LEU A 111 3.53 6.97 6.89
N SER A 112 3.30 5.77 6.34
CA SER A 112 2.11 5.45 5.57
C SER A 112 0.84 5.49 6.40
N VAL A 113 0.89 5.01 7.65
CA VAL A 113 -0.22 5.10 8.59
C VAL A 113 -0.55 6.56 8.89
N PHE A 114 0.45 7.38 9.23
CA PHE A 114 0.24 8.81 9.48
C PHE A 114 -0.36 9.52 8.27
N LEU A 115 0.19 9.29 7.08
CA LEU A 115 -0.33 9.87 5.85
C LEU A 115 -1.78 9.45 5.59
N TYR A 116 -2.11 8.17 5.78
CA TYR A 116 -3.47 7.68 5.58
C TYR A 116 -4.46 8.32 6.56
N VAL A 117 -4.08 8.45 7.85
CA VAL A 117 -4.92 9.12 8.86
C VAL A 117 -5.15 10.58 8.49
N ILE A 118 -4.10 11.31 8.12
CA ILE A 118 -4.21 12.72 7.72
C ILE A 118 -5.12 12.87 6.50
N ILE A 119 -4.92 12.06 5.46
CA ILE A 119 -5.75 12.08 4.25
C ILE A 119 -7.20 11.76 4.58
N SER A 120 -7.45 10.74 5.40
CA SER A 120 -8.81 10.35 5.80
C SER A 120 -9.53 11.47 6.55
N ILE A 121 -8.85 12.11 7.51
CA ILE A 121 -9.39 13.25 8.26
C ILE A 121 -9.75 14.40 7.30
N VAL A 122 -8.84 14.77 6.40
CA VAL A 122 -9.08 15.84 5.42
C VAL A 122 -10.27 15.50 4.52
N CYS A 123 -10.37 14.26 4.04
CA CYS A 123 -11.51 13.82 3.23
C CYS A 123 -12.82 13.85 3.99
N PHE A 124 -12.86 13.43 5.25
CA PHE A 124 -14.08 13.45 6.05
C PHE A 124 -14.58 14.87 6.32
N TYR A 125 -13.70 15.79 6.73
CA TYR A 125 -14.08 17.21 6.85
C TYR A 125 -14.53 17.81 5.52
N PHE A 126 -13.90 17.42 4.41
CA PHE A 126 -14.35 17.86 3.10
C PHE A 126 -15.76 17.34 2.78
N PHE A 127 -16.03 16.05 3.00
CA PHE A 127 -17.35 15.46 2.78
C PHE A 127 -18.44 16.04 3.68
N GLU A 128 -18.11 16.37 4.93
CA GLU A 128 -18.99 17.08 5.84
C GLU A 128 -19.30 18.50 5.33
N SER A 129 -18.28 19.24 4.88
CA SER A 129 -18.46 20.62 4.40
C SER A 129 -19.38 20.74 3.17
N ILE A 130 -19.50 19.68 2.37
CA ILE A 130 -20.39 19.61 1.21
C ILE A 130 -21.71 18.88 1.51
N GLY A 131 -21.93 18.47 2.78
CA GLY A 131 -23.16 17.83 3.25
C GLY A 131 -23.34 16.38 2.78
N LEU A 132 -22.27 15.69 2.38
CA LEU A 132 -22.34 14.27 1.99
C LEU A 132 -22.42 13.32 3.19
N ILE A 133 -21.79 13.70 4.30
CA ILE A 133 -21.80 12.95 5.55
C ILE A 133 -22.03 13.91 6.72
N ASN A 134 -22.62 13.42 7.80
CA ASN A 134 -22.67 14.13 9.08
C ASN A 134 -21.80 13.37 10.06
N ILE A 135 -20.76 14.03 10.55
CA ILE A 135 -19.87 13.52 11.58
C ILE A 135 -20.42 14.09 12.90
N GLU A 136 -21.41 13.41 13.50
CA GLU A 136 -21.91 13.79 14.83
C GLU A 136 -20.84 13.64 15.91
#